data_AF-T0RFA7-F1
#
_entry.id   AF-T0RFA7-F1
#
_cell.length_a   1.000
_cell.length_b   1.000
_cell.length_c   1.000
_cell.angle_alpha   90.00
_cell.angle_beta   90.00
_cell.angle_gamma   90.00
#
_symmetry.space_group_name_H-M   'P 1'
#
loop_
_entity.id
_entity.type
_entity.pdbx_description
1 polymer ?
#
loop_
_entity_poly.entity_id
_entity_poly.type
_entity_poly.pdbx_seq_one_letter_code
_entity_poly.pdbx_strand_id
1 'polypeptide(L)' 'MADRPPTVLPPPQHLGSKSDFDDIEDLIERNKCAKEYYKLEDCLAEYDRNWSKCQAVVKLLRECNETRNKKKH' A
#
# COMPACT_ATOMS: atom_id res chain seq x y z
N MET A 1 -22.89 23.01 35.37
CA MET A 1 -22.21 23.37 34.11
C MET A 1 -21.19 22.29 33.83
N ALA A 2 -21.45 21.47 32.81
CA ALA A 2 -20.58 20.40 32.40
C ALA A 2 -19.47 20.96 31.52
N ASP A 3 -18.22 20.61 31.80
CA ASP A 3 -17.25 20.44 30.73
C ASP A 3 -16.26 19.33 31.12
N ARG A 4 -16.13 18.35 30.22
CA ARG A 4 -15.57 17.02 30.43
C ARG A 4 -14.11 17.06 29.95
N PRO A 5 -13.16 16.39 30.62
CA PRO A 5 -11.76 16.41 30.17
C PRO A 5 -11.64 15.82 28.75
N PRO A 6 -10.79 16.39 27.87
CA PRO A 6 -10.61 15.88 26.52
C PRO A 6 -9.96 14.51 26.59
N THR A 7 -10.73 13.48 26.25
CA THR A 7 -10.23 12.14 25.98
C THR A 7 -9.42 12.20 24.69
N VAL A 8 -8.09 12.32 24.80
CA VAL A 8 -7.19 12.12 23.67
C VAL A 8 -7.21 10.63 23.33
N LEU A 9 -7.91 10.29 22.26
CA LEU A 9 -7.89 8.96 21.65
C LEU A 9 -6.45 8.63 21.22
N PRO A 10 -5.86 7.49 21.59
CA PRO A 10 -4.62 7.05 20.97
C PRO A 10 -4.90 6.73 19.49
N PRO A 11 -4.05 7.18 18.53
CA PRO A 11 -4.16 6.71 17.17
C PRO A 11 -3.88 5.21 17.13
N PRO A 12 -4.75 4.37 16.57
CA PRO A 12 -4.37 3.01 16.24
C PRO A 12 -3.48 3.05 14.99
N GLN A 13 -2.62 2.03 14.86
CA GLN A 13 -1.91 1.62 13.64
C GLN A 13 -0.46 2.10 13.48
N HIS A 14 0.43 1.62 14.35
CA HIS A 14 1.72 1.08 13.91
C HIS A 14 1.91 -0.32 14.52
N LEU A 15 0.94 -1.20 14.27
CA LEU A 15 1.10 -2.63 14.57
C LEU A 15 1.95 -3.24 13.46
N GLY A 16 3.26 -3.30 13.68
CA GLY A 16 4.19 -4.10 12.87
C GLY A 16 5.40 -3.35 12.34
N SER A 17 6.29 -2.85 13.21
CA SER A 17 7.69 -2.71 12.82
C SER A 17 8.41 -4.02 13.17
N LYS A 18 8.07 -5.09 12.43
CA LYS A 18 8.99 -6.23 12.30
C LYS A 18 9.93 -5.79 11.18
N SER A 19 11.18 -5.51 11.51
CA SER A 19 12.17 -5.13 10.52
C SER A 19 12.42 -6.35 9.61
N ASP A 20 11.73 -6.38 8.47
CA ASP A 20 11.76 -7.45 7.45
C ASP A 20 13.06 -7.40 6.62
N PHE A 21 14.23 -7.44 7.26
CA PHE A 21 15.50 -7.61 6.55
C PHE A 21 15.73 -9.07 6.11
N ASP A 22 14.91 -10.02 6.55
CA ASP A 22 15.07 -11.45 6.27
C ASP A 22 14.42 -11.92 4.96
N ASP A 23 13.45 -11.17 4.40
CA ASP A 23 12.73 -11.62 3.21
C ASP A 23 13.26 -10.93 1.95
N ILE A 24 14.51 -11.22 1.59
CA ILE A 24 15.09 -10.82 0.29
C ILE A 24 14.15 -11.27 -0.85
N GLU A 25 13.50 -12.42 -0.70
CA GLU A 25 12.52 -12.92 -1.66
C GLU A 25 11.27 -12.02 -1.70
N ASP A 26 10.71 -11.59 -0.57
CA ASP A 26 9.61 -10.62 -0.56
C ASP A 26 10.04 -9.24 -1.07
N LEU A 27 11.31 -8.85 -0.90
CA LEU A 27 11.87 -7.60 -1.44
C LEU A 27 12.03 -7.67 -2.96
N ILE A 28 12.55 -8.79 -3.48
CA ILE A 28 12.62 -9.09 -4.91
C ILE A 28 11.20 -9.14 -5.49
N GLU A 29 10.23 -9.67 -4.75
CA GLU A 29 8.86 -9.76 -5.20
C GLU A 29 8.09 -8.43 -5.15
N ARG A 30 8.30 -7.60 -4.13
CA ARG A 30 7.85 -6.20 -4.17
C ARG A 30 8.44 -5.48 -5.38
N ASN A 31 9.70 -5.77 -5.73
CA ASN A 31 10.33 -5.24 -6.94
C ASN A 31 9.70 -5.74 -8.25
N LYS A 32 9.19 -6.98 -8.32
CA LYS A 32 8.60 -7.54 -9.57
C LYS A 32 7.40 -6.74 -10.09
N CYS A 33 6.58 -6.16 -9.20
CA CYS A 33 5.47 -5.27 -9.58
C CYS A 33 5.77 -3.80 -9.25
N ALA A 34 7.03 -3.45 -8.93
CA ALA A 34 7.40 -2.09 -8.56
C ALA A 34 7.15 -1.10 -9.70
N LYS A 35 7.30 -1.54 -10.96
CA LYS A 35 7.00 -0.69 -12.13
C LYS A 35 5.54 -0.22 -12.13
N GLU A 36 4.59 -1.13 -11.93
CA GLU A 36 3.16 -0.82 -11.87
C GLU A 36 2.81 -0.03 -10.60
N TYR A 37 3.51 -0.31 -9.50
CA TYR A 37 3.37 0.42 -8.26
C TYR A 37 3.82 1.89 -8.39
N TYR A 38 4.99 2.16 -8.98
CA TYR A 38 5.45 3.53 -9.23
C TYR A 38 4.53 4.30 -10.18
N LYS A 39 3.98 3.64 -11.21
CA LYS A 39 2.93 4.26 -12.05
C LYS A 39 1.70 4.65 -11.25
N LEU A 40 1.35 3.88 -10.21
CA LEU A 40 0.22 4.21 -9.33
C LEU A 40 0.57 5.42 -8.48
N GLU A 41 1.79 5.49 -7.93
CA GLU A 41 2.27 6.65 -7.18
C GLU A 41 2.26 7.92 -8.04
N ASP A 42 2.72 7.85 -9.29
CA ASP A 42 2.69 8.97 -10.24
C ASP A 42 1.24 9.44 -10.52
N CYS A 43 0.33 8.50 -10.79
CA CYS A 43 -1.08 8.83 -11.02
C CYS A 43 -1.73 9.45 -9.78
N LEU A 44 -1.44 8.91 -8.59
CA LEU A 44 -1.94 9.48 -7.34
C LEU A 44 -1.35 10.87 -7.08
N ALA A 45 -0.10 11.14 -7.45
CA ALA A 45 0.48 12.48 -7.35
C ALA A 45 -0.23 13.48 -8.29
N GLU A 46 -0.65 13.04 -9.48
CA GLU A 46 -1.34 13.89 -10.46
C GLU A 46 -2.80 14.21 -10.09
N TYR A 47 -3.51 13.26 -9.46
CA TYR A 47 -4.95 13.40 -9.15
C TYR A 47 -5.25 13.64 -7.67
N ASP A 48 -4.35 14.26 -6.92
CA ASP A 48 -4.51 14.54 -5.48
C ASP A 48 -4.92 13.29 -4.68
N ARG A 49 -4.21 12.19 -4.95
CA ARG A 49 -4.42 10.86 -4.37
C ARG A 49 -5.80 10.25 -4.64
N ASN A 50 -6.51 10.74 -5.66
CA ASN A 50 -7.79 10.18 -6.08
C ASN A 50 -7.59 8.88 -6.88
N TRP A 51 -7.54 7.75 -6.18
CA TRP A 51 -7.40 6.42 -6.76
C TRP A 51 -8.51 6.03 -7.76
N SER A 52 -9.68 6.68 -7.69
CA SER A 52 -10.79 6.46 -8.65
C SER A 52 -10.45 6.98 -10.05
N LYS A 53 -9.51 7.93 -10.18
CA LYS A 53 -8.95 8.37 -11.47
C LYS A 53 -7.85 7.43 -11.98
N CYS A 54 -7.26 6.64 -11.09
CA CYS A 54 -6.15 5.73 -11.39
C CYS A 54 -6.58 4.27 -11.62
N GLN A 55 -7.87 4.00 -11.88
CA GLN A 55 -8.42 2.64 -12.00
C GLN A 55 -7.67 1.76 -13.01
N ALA A 56 -7.24 2.33 -14.14
CA ALA A 56 -6.46 1.59 -15.14
C ALA A 56 -5.13 1.09 -14.58
N VAL A 57 -4.43 1.93 -13.82
CA VAL A 57 -3.15 1.58 -13.18
C VAL A 57 -3.36 0.61 -12.02
N VAL A 58 -4.41 0.80 -11.24
CA VAL A 58 -4.82 -0.12 -10.16
C VAL A 58 -5.10 -1.51 -10.72
N LYS A 59 -5.78 -1.61 -11.87
CA LYS A 59 -6.06 -2.89 -12.54
C LYS A 59 -4.77 -3.59 -12.98
N LEU A 60 -3.84 -2.86 -13.61
CA LEU A 60 -2.54 -3.41 -14.00
C LEU A 60 -1.73 -3.91 -12.80
N LEU A 61 -1.69 -3.12 -11.72
CA LEU A 61 -1.02 -3.53 -10.48
C LEU A 61 -1.66 -4.79 -9.90
N ARG A 62 -3.00 -4.87 -9.90
CA ARG A 62 -3.73 -6.05 -9.44
C ARG A 62 -3.41 -7.29 -10.28
N GLU A 63 -3.42 -7.19 -11.61
CA GLU A 63 -3.08 -8.29 -12.51
C GLU A 63 -1.65 -8.79 -12.31
N CYS A 64 -0.69 -7.88 -12.09
CA CYS A 64 0.68 -8.23 -11.73
C CYS A 64 0.73 -9.02 -10.41
N ASN A 65 0.04 -8.53 -9.37
CA ASN A 65 -0.01 -9.17 -8.06
C ASN A 65 -0.74 -10.53 -8.11
N GLU A 66 -1.80 -10.68 -8.89
CA GLU A 66 -2.51 -11.95 -9.06
C GLU A 66 -1.65 -12.99 -9.79
N THR A 67 -0.89 -12.54 -10.81
CA THR A 67 0.09 -13.40 -11.49
C THR A 67 1.20 -13.84 -10.55
N ARG A 68 1.63 -12.98 -9.61
CA ARG A 68 2.54 -13.36 -8.52
C ARG A 68 1.91 -14.40 -7.60
N ASN A 69 0.69 -14.15 -7.11
CA ASN A 69 0.05 -15.03 -6.12
C ASN A 69 -0.22 -16.43 -6.67
N LYS A 70 -0.47 -16.57 -7.98
CA LYS A 70 -0.61 -17.88 -8.66
C LYS A 70 0.70 -18.65 -8.80
N LYS A 71 1.85 -17.97 -8.78
CA LYS A 71 3.19 -18.60 -8.85
C LYS A 71 3.75 -18.99 -7.47
N LYS A 72 3.08 -18.60 -6.38
CA LYS A 72 3.44 -18.97 -5.00
C LYS A 72 2.79 -20.28 -4.51
N HIS A 73 2.02 -20.95 -5.37
CA HIS A 73 1.36 -22.23 -5.10
C HIS A 73 2.03 -23.34 -5.90
#